data_AF-A0A8T6N3T1-F1
#
_entry.id   AF-A0A8T6N3T1-F1
#
_cell.length_a   1.000
_cell.length_b   1.000
_cell.length_c   1.000
_cell.angle_alpha   90.00
_cell.angle_beta   90.00
_cell.angle_gamma   90.00
#
_symmetry.space_group_name_H-M   'P 1'
#
loop_
_entity.id
_entity.type
_entity.pdbx_description
1 polymer ?
#
loop_
_entity_poly.entity_id
_entity_poly.type
_entity_poly.pdbx_seq_one_letter_code
_entity_poly.pdbx_strand_id
1 'polypeptide(L)'
;MAYTINQTDGTIFATVADGTINTTSSLTLVGKNYAGYGEFLNENVLKLLESGANTTAPGAPLTGQLWYDKTNGILKVYNGTLFKTLSGATSSATAPTSSVAGDLWFDSTNAQLKVY
;
A
#
# COMPACT_ATOMS: atom_id res chain seq x y z
N MET A 1 -19.53 -1.86 -23.26
CA MET A 1 -18.68 -3.07 -23.40
C MET A 1 -17.56 -3.02 -22.37
N ALA A 2 -17.35 -4.08 -21.58
CA ALA A 2 -16.34 -4.09 -20.52
C ALA A 2 -14.89 -4.16 -21.06
N TYR A 3 -13.91 -3.87 -20.21
CA TYR A 3 -12.50 -4.12 -20.50
C TYR A 3 -11.81 -4.77 -19.30
N THR A 4 -10.75 -5.53 -19.58
CA THR A 4 -9.99 -6.27 -18.56
C THR A 4 -8.76 -5.47 -18.15
N ILE A 5 -8.52 -5.41 -16.84
CA ILE A 5 -7.33 -4.83 -16.23
C ILE A 5 -6.49 -5.99 -15.70
N ASN A 6 -5.23 -6.03 -16.12
CA ASN A 6 -4.28 -7.04 -15.70
C ASN A 6 -3.33 -6.46 -14.66
N GLN A 7 -2.86 -7.31 -13.74
CA GLN A 7 -1.74 -7.01 -12.87
C GLN A 7 -0.43 -7.04 -13.68
N THR A 8 0.66 -6.57 -13.05
CA THR A 8 2.00 -6.54 -13.66
C THR A 8 2.50 -7.93 -14.06
N ASP A 9 2.08 -8.98 -13.36
CA ASP A 9 2.43 -10.37 -13.67
C ASP A 9 1.56 -11.00 -14.78
N GLY A 10 0.64 -10.22 -15.37
CA GLY A 10 -0.26 -10.66 -16.43
C GLY A 10 -1.52 -11.37 -15.94
N THR A 11 -1.71 -11.59 -14.63
CA THR A 11 -2.96 -12.12 -14.09
C THR A 11 -4.09 -11.10 -14.20
N ILE A 12 -5.33 -11.56 -14.36
CA ILE A 12 -6.49 -10.66 -14.42
C ILE A 12 -6.76 -10.11 -13.02
N PHE A 13 -6.75 -8.78 -12.89
CA PHE A 13 -7.17 -8.10 -11.66
C PHE A 13 -8.69 -7.93 -11.62
N ALA A 14 -9.26 -7.29 -12.65
CA ALA A 14 -10.68 -7.00 -12.73
C ALA A 14 -11.17 -6.84 -14.17
N THR A 15 -12.46 -7.04 -14.38
CA THR A 15 -13.16 -6.65 -15.61
C THR A 15 -14.14 -5.53 -15.27
N VAL A 16 -13.94 -4.35 -15.86
CA VAL A 16 -14.72 -3.15 -15.55
C VAL A 16 -15.73 -2.87 -16.66
N ALA A 17 -17.01 -2.86 -16.29
CA ALA A 17 -18.10 -2.61 -17.23
C ALA A 17 -18.21 -1.12 -17.59
N ASP A 18 -18.91 -0.85 -18.69
CA ASP A 18 -19.24 0.50 -19.15
C ASP A 18 -20.08 1.23 -18.08
N GLY A 19 -19.81 2.52 -17.85
CA GLY A 19 -20.57 3.35 -16.93
C GLY A 19 -20.46 2.93 -15.45
N THR A 20 -19.47 2.10 -15.08
CA THR A 20 -19.26 1.64 -13.70
C THR A 20 -17.88 2.03 -13.16
N ILE A 21 -17.70 1.93 -11.85
CA ILE A 21 -16.39 1.98 -11.20
C ILE A 21 -16.12 0.66 -10.48
N ASN A 22 -14.84 0.34 -10.31
CA ASN A 22 -14.38 -0.77 -9.49
C ASN A 22 -13.48 -0.24 -8.36
N THR A 23 -13.79 -0.63 -7.13
CA THR A 23 -13.09 -0.23 -5.90
C THR A 23 -12.47 -1.43 -5.18
N THR A 24 -12.13 -2.48 -5.94
CA THR A 24 -11.51 -3.71 -5.40
C THR A 24 -10.03 -3.49 -5.07
N SER A 25 -9.44 -2.35 -5.46
CA SER A 25 -8.09 -1.94 -5.06
C SER A 25 -8.13 -0.66 -4.22
N SER A 26 -6.99 -0.23 -3.69
CA SER A 26 -6.86 1.08 -3.05
C SER A 26 -7.04 2.29 -4.02
N LEU A 27 -7.13 2.04 -5.33
CA LEU A 27 -7.48 3.02 -6.35
C LEU A 27 -8.83 2.71 -6.99
N THR A 28 -9.50 3.75 -7.49
CA THR A 28 -10.77 3.60 -8.20
C THR A 28 -10.51 3.35 -9.67
N LEU A 29 -10.83 2.16 -10.18
CA LEU A 29 -10.69 1.82 -11.59
C LEU A 29 -11.97 2.19 -12.34
N VAL A 30 -11.86 3.03 -13.36
CA VAL A 30 -13.03 3.68 -13.97
C VAL A 30 -13.39 3.03 -15.30
N GLY A 31 -14.63 2.57 -15.42
CA GLY A 31 -15.17 2.01 -16.65
C GLY A 31 -15.23 3.01 -17.80
N LYS A 32 -15.32 2.50 -19.03
CA LYS A 32 -15.57 3.34 -20.21
C LYS A 32 -16.86 4.15 -19.98
N ASN A 33 -16.93 5.36 -20.56
CA ASN A 33 -18.08 6.27 -20.50
C ASN A 33 -18.65 6.59 -19.10
N TYR A 34 -17.90 6.35 -18.02
CA TYR A 34 -18.34 6.79 -16.69
C TYR A 34 -18.30 8.31 -16.60
N ALA A 35 -19.46 8.93 -16.37
CA ALA A 35 -19.54 10.39 -16.20
C ALA A 35 -18.85 10.81 -14.89
N GLY A 36 -17.98 11.81 -14.95
CA GLY A 36 -17.19 12.26 -13.79
C GLY A 36 -15.89 11.48 -13.56
N TYR A 37 -15.44 10.67 -14.53
CA TYR A 37 -14.20 9.89 -14.41
C TYR A 37 -12.96 10.73 -14.04
N GLY A 38 -12.93 12.01 -14.44
CA GLY A 38 -11.77 12.88 -14.26
C GLY A 38 -11.39 13.11 -12.81
N GLU A 39 -12.37 13.16 -11.91
CA GLU A 39 -12.14 13.29 -10.47
C GLU A 39 -11.40 12.06 -9.93
N PHE A 40 -11.93 10.86 -10.19
CA PHE A 40 -11.32 9.60 -9.76
C PHE A 40 -9.91 9.41 -10.32
N LEU A 41 -9.67 9.77 -11.59
CA LEU A 41 -8.33 9.67 -12.17
C LEU A 41 -7.34 10.65 -11.51
N ASN A 42 -7.74 11.91 -11.29
CA ASN A 42 -6.88 12.90 -10.64
C ASN A 42 -6.57 12.52 -9.19
N GLU A 43 -7.57 12.03 -8.46
CA GLU A 43 -7.35 11.52 -7.10
C GLU A 43 -6.42 10.31 -7.09
N ASN A 44 -6.56 9.37 -8.03
CA ASN A 44 -5.68 8.22 -8.10
C ASN A 44 -4.23 8.63 -8.33
N VAL A 45 -3.99 9.62 -9.20
CA VAL A 45 -2.65 10.18 -9.43
C VAL A 45 -2.09 10.77 -8.13
N LEU A 46 -2.91 11.53 -7.38
CA LEU A 46 -2.48 12.09 -6.11
C LEU A 46 -2.18 11.00 -5.07
N LYS A 47 -3.07 10.01 -4.93
CA LYS A 47 -2.90 8.84 -4.04
C LYS A 47 -1.60 8.11 -4.35
N LEU A 48 -1.25 7.94 -5.63
CA LEU A 48 0.01 7.32 -6.03
C LEU A 48 1.22 8.21 -5.69
N LEU A 49 1.15 9.50 -5.99
CA LEU A 49 2.22 10.47 -5.72
C LEU A 49 2.58 10.53 -4.23
N GLU A 50 1.57 10.53 -3.36
CA GLU A 50 1.78 10.58 -1.91
C GLU A 50 2.00 9.20 -1.27
N SER A 51 2.11 8.12 -2.07
CA SER A 51 2.18 6.76 -1.54
C SER A 51 1.04 6.45 -0.56
N GLY A 52 -0.19 6.81 -0.92
CA GLY A 52 -1.41 6.54 -0.14
C GLY A 52 -1.41 7.16 1.27
N ALA A 53 -0.71 8.27 1.48
CA ALA A 53 -0.46 8.83 2.80
C ALA A 53 -1.73 9.06 3.62
N ASN A 54 -1.90 8.30 4.70
CA ASN A 54 -3.06 8.37 5.58
C ASN A 54 -2.71 7.85 6.98
N THR A 55 -3.52 8.17 7.98
CA THR A 55 -3.43 7.64 9.35
C THR A 55 -3.93 6.19 9.44
N THR A 56 -4.77 5.77 8.50
CA THR A 56 -5.26 4.39 8.37
C THR A 56 -4.65 3.72 7.14
N ALA A 57 -4.35 2.42 7.24
CA ALA A 57 -3.81 1.68 6.10
C ALA A 57 -4.82 1.64 4.93
N PRO A 58 -4.35 1.67 3.66
CA PRO A 58 -5.22 1.55 2.50
C PRO A 58 -6.08 0.28 2.53
N GLY A 59 -7.35 0.40 2.13
CA GLY A 59 -8.25 -0.74 1.94
C GLY A 59 -7.92 -1.52 0.66
N ALA A 60 -8.09 -2.84 0.72
CA ALA A 60 -7.79 -3.78 -0.38
C ALA A 60 -6.43 -3.54 -1.06
N PRO A 61 -5.32 -3.57 -0.29
CA PRO A 61 -4.01 -3.27 -0.83
C PRO A 61 -3.50 -4.39 -1.74
N LEU A 62 -2.74 -4.00 -2.76
CA LEU A 62 -2.03 -4.95 -3.63
C LEU A 62 -0.63 -5.22 -3.09
N THR A 63 -0.12 -6.44 -3.30
CA THR A 63 1.26 -6.78 -2.94
C THR A 63 2.24 -5.81 -3.61
N GLY A 64 3.15 -5.24 -2.82
CA GLY A 64 4.10 -4.21 -3.26
C GLY A 64 3.58 -2.78 -3.13
N GLN A 65 2.32 -2.56 -2.74
CA GLN A 65 1.78 -1.22 -2.56
C GLN A 65 2.48 -0.47 -1.42
N LEU A 66 2.84 0.78 -1.70
CA LEU A 66 3.39 1.71 -0.73
C LEU A 66 2.29 2.41 0.07
N TRP A 67 2.56 2.63 1.36
CA TRP A 67 1.72 3.43 2.26
C TRP A 67 2.59 4.29 3.18
N TYR A 68 2.40 5.61 3.14
CA TYR A 68 2.99 6.51 4.12
C TYR A 68 2.07 6.65 5.34
N ASP A 69 2.46 6.03 6.45
CA ASP A 69 1.71 6.06 7.71
C ASP A 69 1.89 7.43 8.37
N LYS A 70 0.88 8.31 8.21
CA LYS A 70 0.90 9.67 8.78
C LYS A 70 0.88 9.68 10.32
N THR A 71 0.49 8.57 10.97
CA THR A 71 0.52 8.47 12.44
C THR A 71 1.95 8.35 12.94
N ASN A 72 2.77 7.54 12.25
CA ASN A 72 4.14 7.24 12.67
C ASN A 72 5.21 7.99 11.86
N GLY A 73 4.85 8.63 10.75
CA GLY A 73 5.78 9.32 9.85
C GLY A 73 6.68 8.37 9.06
N ILE A 74 6.23 7.15 8.78
CA ILE A 74 7.05 6.06 8.23
C ILE A 74 6.43 5.49 6.96
N LEU A 75 7.26 5.22 5.95
CA LEU A 75 6.86 4.51 4.74
C LEU A 75 6.80 2.99 4.99
N LYS A 76 5.71 2.35 4.54
CA LYS A 76 5.46 0.91 4.63
C LYS A 76 5.15 0.34 3.25
N VAL A 77 5.36 -0.97 3.08
CA VAL A 77 5.01 -1.76 1.89
C VAL A 77 4.13 -2.94 2.27
N TYR A 78 3.07 -3.19 1.51
CA TYR A 78 2.24 -4.37 1.69
C TYR A 78 2.93 -5.62 1.14
N ASN A 79 3.13 -6.64 1.98
CA ASN A 79 3.81 -7.88 1.59
C ASN A 79 2.86 -9.01 1.13
N GLY A 80 1.56 -8.72 0.97
CA GLY A 80 0.51 -9.70 0.70
C GLY A 80 -0.30 -10.12 1.92
N THR A 81 0.15 -9.78 3.14
CA THR A 81 -0.58 -10.04 4.40
C THR A 81 -0.69 -8.79 5.26
N LEU A 82 0.39 -8.00 5.38
CA LEU A 82 0.42 -6.79 6.20
C LEU A 82 1.35 -5.73 5.61
N PHE A 83 1.14 -4.48 6.02
CA PHE A 83 2.04 -3.37 5.72
C PHE A 83 3.27 -3.41 6.62
N LYS A 84 4.42 -3.73 6.04
CA LYS A 84 5.72 -3.79 6.71
C LYS A 84 6.49 -2.50 6.47
N THR A 85 7.22 -2.00 7.47
CA THR A 85 8.06 -0.81 7.34
C THR A 85 9.17 -0.99 6.30
N LEU A 86 9.29 -0.02 5.37
CA LEU A 86 10.36 0.09 4.38
C LEU A 86 11.57 0.78 5.03
N SER A 87 12.25 0.03 5.90
CA SER A 87 13.56 0.30 6.51
C SER A 87 13.79 1.62 7.26
N GLY A 88 13.86 1.45 8.58
CA GLY A 88 14.85 1.98 9.51
C GLY A 88 14.92 0.95 10.64
N ALA A 89 15.99 0.91 11.45
CA ALA A 89 15.99 0.04 12.61
C ALA A 89 14.76 0.36 13.47
N THR A 90 13.83 -0.58 13.63
CA THR A 90 12.64 -0.34 14.48
C THR A 90 13.18 -0.06 15.87
N SER A 91 12.85 1.08 16.49
CA SER A 91 13.30 1.36 17.86
C SER A 91 12.26 0.86 18.83
N SER A 92 12.62 -0.07 19.71
CA SER A 92 11.68 -0.65 20.69
C SER A 92 12.45 -1.21 21.88
N ALA A 93 11.83 -1.23 23.07
CA ALA A 93 12.42 -1.83 24.27
C ALA A 93 12.41 -3.37 24.22
N THR A 94 11.49 -3.96 23.46
CA THR A 94 11.37 -5.41 23.25
C THR A 94 11.47 -5.76 21.77
N ALA A 95 11.93 -6.98 21.47
CA ALA A 95 12.06 -7.48 20.12
C ALA A 95 10.72 -7.39 19.35
N PRO A 96 10.69 -6.84 18.11
CA PRO A 96 9.47 -6.75 17.33
C PRO A 96 8.96 -8.15 16.92
N THR A 97 7.66 -8.39 17.08
CA THR A 97 7.03 -9.71 16.88
C THR A 97 6.80 -10.08 15.41
N SER A 98 6.95 -9.13 14.49
CA SER A 98 6.72 -9.32 13.04
C SER A 98 7.99 -9.06 12.21
N SER A 99 9.14 -9.46 12.76
CA SER A 99 10.46 -9.31 12.11
C SER A 99 10.71 -10.44 11.11
N VAL A 100 11.36 -10.14 9.99
CA VAL A 100 11.87 -11.10 9.00
C VAL A 100 13.39 -11.02 8.99
N ALA A 101 14.06 -12.11 8.60
CA ALA A 101 15.52 -12.15 8.51
C ALA A 101 16.08 -10.94 7.74
N GLY A 102 17.03 -10.24 8.35
CA GLY A 102 17.62 -9.01 7.81
C GLY A 102 16.97 -7.71 8.28
N ASP A 103 15.89 -7.77 9.06
CA ASP A 103 15.33 -6.57 9.70
C ASP A 103 16.25 -6.06 10.81
N LEU A 104 16.36 -4.73 10.90
CA LEU A 104 17.09 -4.05 11.95
C LEU A 104 16.15 -3.66 13.09
N TRP A 105 16.57 -3.89 14.33
CA TRP A 105 15.89 -3.43 15.55
C TRP A 105 16.90 -2.74 16.46
N PHE A 106 16.63 -1.49 16.86
CA PHE A 106 17.39 -0.81 17.89
C PHE A 106 16.72 -1.08 19.25
N ASP A 107 17.41 -1.85 20.08
CA ASP A 107 17.04 -2.07 21.47
C ASP A 107 17.29 -0.77 22.24
N SER A 108 16.20 -0.04 22.51
CA SER A 108 16.27 1.26 23.18
C SER A 108 16.61 1.14 24.67
N THR A 109 16.49 -0.04 25.27
CA THR A 109 16.87 -0.29 26.67
C THR A 109 18.38 -0.44 26.78
N ASN A 110 18.97 -1.20 25.86
CA ASN A 110 20.40 -1.52 25.88
C ASN A 110 21.25 -0.63 24.96
N ALA A 111 20.63 0.27 24.18
CA ALA A 111 21.26 1.07 23.15
C ALA A 111 22.06 0.23 22.14
N GLN A 112 21.47 -0.90 21.72
CA GLN A 112 22.12 -1.87 20.82
C GLN A 112 21.34 -2.05 19.53
N LEU A 113 22.05 -2.01 18.40
CA LEU A 113 21.48 -2.43 17.11
C LEU A 113 21.54 -3.96 17.01
N LYS A 114 20.38 -4.57 16.77
CA LYS A 114 20.22 -6.01 16.55
C LYS A 114 19.69 -6.25 15.14
N VAL A 115 20.08 -7.39 14.57
CA VAL A 115 19.51 -7.90 13.32
C VAL A 115 18.71 -9.14 13.66
N TYR A 116 17.52 -9.27 13.06
CA TYR A 116 16.73 -10.48 13.12
C TYR A 116 17.26 -11.53 12.14
#